data_AF-A0A9X1PVG4-F1
#
_entry.id   AF-A0A9X1PVG4-F1
#
_cell.length_a   1.000
_cell.length_b   1.000
_cell.length_c   1.000
_cell.angle_alpha   90.00
_cell.angle_beta   90.00
_cell.angle_gamma   90.00
#
_symmetry.space_group_name_H-M   'P 1'
#
loop_
_entity.id
_entity.type
_entity.pdbx_description
1 polymer ?
#
loop_
_entity_poly.entity_id
_entity_poly.type
_entity_poly.pdbx_seq_one_letter_code
_entity_poly.pdbx_strand_id
1 'polypeptide(L)'
;MSTVVSVSFTRPVHARELRPGDIFAFPEAPTTALTVVETGETPLSAELTLATLTLMGCQEPLNLPSATQVRVMRMVRTVTLDCLLCGKAEEIELNLPKDGEPLSLVCADHSPEGDAAPAVA
;
A
#
# COMPACT_ATOMS: atom_id res chain seq x y z
N MET A 1 3.69 19.53 -10.44
CA MET A 1 3.65 18.29 -9.62
C MET A 1 2.86 17.24 -10.40
N SER A 2 3.26 15.96 -10.41
CA SER A 2 2.50 14.92 -11.12
C SER A 2 1.16 14.63 -10.43
N THR A 3 0.14 14.27 -11.20
CA THR A 3 -1.23 13.99 -10.69
C THR A 3 -1.55 12.52 -10.86
N VAL A 4 -1.85 11.84 -9.74
CA VAL A 4 -2.29 10.44 -9.73
C VAL A 4 -3.81 10.39 -9.74
N VAL A 5 -4.37 9.59 -10.64
CA VAL A 5 -5.79 9.23 -10.62
C VAL A 5 -5.91 7.88 -9.93
N SER A 6 -6.63 7.84 -8.81
CA SER A 6 -6.84 6.64 -8.01
C SER A 6 -8.33 6.33 -7.83
N VAL A 7 -8.60 5.08 -7.43
CA VAL A 7 -9.92 4.62 -6.97
C VAL A 7 -9.83 4.19 -5.52
N SER A 8 -10.96 4.19 -4.82
CA SER A 8 -11.03 3.76 -3.43
C SER A 8 -10.45 2.34 -3.24
N PHE A 9 -9.53 2.21 -2.30
CA PHE A 9 -8.97 0.92 -1.90
C PHE A 9 -10.00 0.11 -1.12
N THR A 10 -10.69 -0.81 -1.79
CA THR A 10 -11.80 -1.59 -1.21
C THR A 10 -11.54 -3.10 -1.18
N ARG A 11 -10.45 -3.57 -1.79
CA ARG A 11 -10.16 -5.00 -1.86
C ARG A 11 -9.76 -5.57 -0.48
N PRO A 12 -10.09 -6.84 -0.19
CA PRO A 12 -9.54 -7.53 0.97
C PRO A 12 -8.01 -7.62 0.87
N VAL A 13 -7.34 -7.47 2.01
CA VAL A 13 -5.90 -7.71 2.15
C VAL A 13 -5.70 -8.94 3.00
N HIS A 14 -4.84 -9.84 2.54
CA HIS A 14 -4.48 -11.04 3.29
C HIS A 14 -3.16 -10.85 4.05
N ALA A 15 -2.96 -11.62 5.12
CA ALA A 15 -1.76 -11.54 5.97
C ALA A 15 -0.45 -11.64 5.18
N ARG A 16 -0.40 -12.48 4.13
CA ARG A 16 0.78 -12.61 3.24
C ARG A 16 1.15 -11.35 2.46
N GLU A 17 0.22 -10.41 2.30
CA GLU A 17 0.44 -9.19 1.51
C GLU A 17 1.03 -8.05 2.36
N LEU A 18 1.07 -8.24 3.69
CA LEU A 18 1.68 -7.31 4.62
C LEU A 18 3.19 -7.28 4.41
N ARG A 19 3.77 -6.10 4.62
CA ARG A 19 5.20 -5.83 4.53
C ARG A 19 5.67 -5.07 5.76
N PRO A 20 6.98 -5.07 6.06
CA PRO A 20 7.55 -4.19 7.07
C PRO A 20 7.08 -2.74 6.91
N GLY A 21 6.66 -2.13 8.01
CA GLY A 21 6.12 -0.77 8.07
C GLY A 21 4.61 -0.66 7.84
N ASP A 22 3.92 -1.72 7.42
CA ASP A 22 2.46 -1.71 7.34
C ASP A 22 1.82 -1.69 8.73
N ILE A 23 0.62 -1.11 8.80
CA ILE A 23 -0.21 -1.10 10.00
C ILE A 23 -1.55 -1.73 9.65
N PHE A 24 -1.96 -2.73 10.41
CA PHE A 24 -3.23 -3.42 10.22
C PHE A 24 -3.95 -3.62 11.55
N ALA A 25 -5.21 -4.00 11.48
CA ALA A 25 -6.00 -4.49 12.60
C ALA A 25 -6.76 -5.74 12.16
N PHE A 26 -7.14 -6.58 13.11
CA PHE A 26 -8.07 -7.67 12.85
C PHE A 26 -9.50 -7.12 12.66
N PRO A 27 -10.32 -7.70 11.75
CA PRO A 27 -11.70 -7.27 11.58
C PRO A 27 -12.52 -7.29 12.87
N GLU A 28 -12.30 -8.30 13.73
CA GLU A 28 -12.94 -8.46 15.03
C GLU A 28 -12.41 -7.52 16.13
N ALA A 29 -11.24 -6.89 15.91
CA ALA A 29 -10.62 -5.93 16.83
C ALA A 29 -10.14 -4.68 16.07
N PRO A 30 -11.07 -3.92 15.44
CA PRO A 30 -10.75 -2.93 14.41
C PRO A 30 -10.01 -1.69 14.94
N THR A 31 -9.96 -1.49 16.26
CA THR A 31 -9.27 -0.37 16.92
C THR A 31 -7.87 -0.76 17.44
N THR A 32 -7.51 -2.04 17.36
CA THR A 32 -6.20 -2.54 17.83
C THR A 32 -5.23 -2.55 16.66
N ALA A 33 -4.57 -1.42 16.45
CA ALA A 33 -3.57 -1.28 15.40
C ALA A 33 -2.28 -2.05 15.75
N LEU A 34 -1.79 -2.83 14.81
CA LEU A 34 -0.57 -3.63 14.89
C LEU A 34 0.37 -3.20 13.78
N THR A 35 1.61 -2.84 14.14
CA THR A 35 2.65 -2.43 13.18
C THR A 35 3.57 -3.59 12.88
N VAL A 36 3.73 -3.91 11.59
CA VAL A 36 4.60 -4.98 11.12
C VAL A 36 6.03 -4.48 11.07
N VAL A 37 6.95 -5.23 11.69
CA VAL A 37 8.39 -4.96 11.69
C VAL A 37 9.10 -5.88 10.70
N GLU A 38 8.68 -7.15 10.64
CA GLU A 38 9.27 -8.17 9.79
C GLU A 38 8.19 -9.16 9.36
N THR A 39 8.39 -9.78 8.19
CA THR A 39 7.50 -10.79 7.65
C THR A 39 8.28 -12.02 7.21
N GLY A 40 7.67 -13.19 7.34
CA GLY A 40 8.17 -14.46 6.85
C GLY A 40 7.01 -15.35 6.40
N GLU A 41 7.32 -16.41 5.66
CA GLU A 41 6.34 -17.41 5.24
C GLU A 41 6.87 -18.81 5.53
N THR A 42 6.00 -19.67 6.06
CA THR A 42 6.32 -21.08 6.34
C THR A 42 5.27 -21.98 5.70
N PRO A 43 5.59 -22.69 4.62
CA PRO A 43 4.69 -23.69 4.04
C PRO A 43 4.58 -24.89 4.98
N LEU A 44 3.35 -25.28 5.34
CA LEU A 44 3.06 -26.46 6.16
C LEU A 44 2.53 -27.64 5.33
N SER A 45 1.75 -27.34 4.28
CA SER A 45 1.28 -28.31 3.28
C SER A 45 1.10 -27.62 1.92
N ALA A 46 0.65 -28.38 0.91
CA ALA A 46 0.32 -27.81 -0.40
C ALA A 46 -0.83 -26.78 -0.33
N GLU A 47 -1.72 -26.93 0.65
CA GLU A 47 -2.90 -26.08 0.83
C GLU A 47 -2.74 -25.04 1.96
N LEU A 48 -1.72 -25.17 2.81
CA LEU A 48 -1.54 -24.33 3.99
C LEU A 48 -0.14 -23.72 4.04
N THR A 49 -0.07 -22.40 3.95
CA THR A 49 1.13 -21.59 4.23
C THR A 49 0.81 -20.64 5.37
N LEU A 50 1.71 -20.53 6.36
CA LEU A 50 1.61 -19.53 7.42
C LEU A 50 2.40 -18.28 7.08
N ALA A 51 1.79 -17.11 7.29
CA ALA A 51 2.50 -15.84 7.37
C ALA A 51 2.94 -15.62 8.83
N THR A 52 4.24 -15.43 9.01
CA THR A 52 4.88 -15.08 10.29
C THR A 52 5.10 -13.58 10.31
N LEU A 53 4.52 -12.88 11.27
CA LEU A 53 4.58 -11.43 11.40
C LEU A 53 5.25 -11.06 12.73
N THR A 54 6.40 -10.41 12.68
CA THR A 54 6.98 -9.77 13.86
C THR A 54 6.34 -8.41 14.02
N LEU A 55 5.74 -8.15 15.18
CA LEU A 55 4.97 -6.94 15.45
C LEU A 55 5.69 -6.02 16.44
N MET A 56 5.57 -4.71 16.24
CA MET A 56 6.14 -3.73 17.15
C MET A 56 5.52 -3.87 18.55
N GLY A 57 6.37 -4.03 19.57
CA GLY A 57 5.93 -4.18 20.97
C GLY A 57 5.50 -5.60 21.35
N CYS A 58 5.53 -6.56 20.43
CA CYS A 58 5.31 -7.98 20.72
C CYS A 58 6.64 -8.72 20.85
N GLN A 59 6.75 -9.59 21.85
CA GLN A 59 7.96 -10.41 22.07
C GLN A 59 7.98 -11.65 21.18
N GLU A 60 6.81 -12.18 20.83
CA GLU A 60 6.66 -13.37 20.01
C GLU A 60 6.08 -13.02 18.63
N PRO A 61 6.57 -13.65 17.55
CA PRO A 61 5.97 -13.50 16.23
C PRO A 61 4.54 -14.04 16.20
N LEU A 62 3.68 -13.31 15.49
CA LEU A 62 2.30 -13.73 15.23
C LEU A 62 2.27 -14.61 13.98
N ASN A 63 1.79 -15.84 14.12
CA ASN A 63 1.64 -16.77 13.00
C ASN A 63 0.17 -16.90 12.61
N LEU A 64 -0.13 -16.66 11.33
CA LEU A 64 -1.49 -16.71 10.78
C LEU A 64 -1.50 -17.52 9.49
N PRO A 65 -2.61 -18.18 9.13
CA PRO A 65 -2.81 -18.61 7.75
C PRO A 65 -2.57 -17.44 6.78
N SER A 66 -1.83 -17.68 5.70
CA SER A 66 -1.46 -16.64 4.72
C SER A 66 -2.68 -15.96 4.10
N ALA A 67 -3.81 -16.67 4.02
CA ALA A 67 -5.08 -16.21 3.51
C ALA A 67 -5.97 -15.52 4.58
N THR A 68 -5.51 -15.35 5.81
CA THR A 68 -6.25 -14.60 6.84
C THR A 68 -6.44 -13.16 6.39
N GLN A 69 -7.69 -12.71 6.33
CA GLN A 69 -8.01 -11.33 5.97
C GLN A 69 -7.71 -10.37 7.13
N VAL A 70 -7.16 -9.22 6.79
CA VAL A 70 -6.81 -8.15 7.72
C VAL A 70 -7.37 -6.83 7.23
N ARG A 71 -7.63 -5.90 8.16
CA ARG A 71 -7.97 -4.52 7.85
C ARG A 71 -6.71 -3.67 7.85
N VAL A 72 -6.25 -3.26 6.66
CA VAL A 72 -5.11 -2.34 6.56
C VAL A 72 -5.51 -0.92 6.95
N MET A 73 -4.66 -0.31 7.78
CA MET A 73 -4.80 1.09 8.23
C MET A 73 -3.73 1.97 7.60
N ARG A 74 -2.55 1.39 7.33
CA ARG A 74 -1.46 2.02 6.56
C ARG A 74 -0.79 0.93 5.73
N MET A 75 -0.69 1.16 4.43
CA MET A 75 -0.05 0.22 3.50
C MET A 75 0.63 1.02 2.40
N VAL A 76 1.91 1.35 2.61
CA VAL A 76 2.66 2.19 1.69
C VAL A 76 3.30 1.34 0.61
N ARG A 77 3.07 1.69 -0.66
CA ARG A 77 3.61 0.98 -1.82
C ARG A 77 4.20 1.99 -2.79
N THR A 78 5.39 1.68 -3.28
CA THR A 78 5.95 2.32 -4.48
C THR A 78 5.39 1.61 -5.69
N VAL A 79 4.76 2.37 -6.57
CA VAL A 79 4.21 1.89 -7.84
C VAL A 79 4.89 2.63 -8.99
N THR A 80 5.19 1.91 -10.06
CA THR A 80 5.62 2.54 -11.32
C THR A 80 4.37 2.74 -12.17
N LEU A 81 4.09 3.99 -12.54
CA LEU A 81 2.97 4.34 -13.42
C LEU A 81 3.49 5.07 -14.65
N ASP A 82 2.92 4.73 -15.80
CA ASP A 82 3.20 5.43 -17.04
C ASP A 82 2.25 6.63 -17.18
N CYS A 83 2.80 7.77 -17.61
CA CYS A 83 1.98 8.92 -17.95
C CYS A 83 1.06 8.58 -19.13
N LEU A 84 -0.24 8.84 -18.96
CA LEU A 84 -1.25 8.59 -20.00
C LEU A 84 -1.00 9.32 -21.32
N LEU A 85 -0.22 10.40 -21.30
CA LEU A 85 -0.03 11.29 -22.45
C LEU A 85 1.29 11.06 -23.19
N CYS A 86 2.38 10.77 -22.47
CA CYS A 86 3.70 10.57 -23.09
C CYS A 86 4.35 9.22 -22.80
N GLY A 87 3.72 8.35 -22.01
CA GLY A 87 4.26 7.04 -21.66
C GLY A 87 5.50 7.06 -20.77
N LYS A 88 5.89 8.23 -20.23
CA LYS A 88 6.99 8.34 -19.27
C LYS A 88 6.60 7.65 -17.96
N ALA A 89 7.42 6.69 -17.54
CA ALA A 89 7.28 6.03 -16.25
C ALA A 89 7.75 6.92 -15.10
N GLU A 90 6.98 6.99 -14.02
CA GLU A 90 7.40 7.60 -12.75
C GLU A 90 7.11 6.65 -11.59
N GLU A 91 8.00 6.64 -10.60
CA GLU A 91 7.78 5.92 -9.34
C GLU A 91 7.06 6.82 -8.35
N ILE A 92 5.97 6.31 -7.78
CA ILE A 92 5.11 7.07 -6.86
C ILE A 92 4.87 6.25 -5.61
N GLU A 93 5.11 6.87 -4.46
CA GLU A 93 4.78 6.30 -3.16
C GLU A 93 3.32 6.64 -2.80
N LEU A 94 2.52 5.61 -2.50
CA LEU A 94 1.11 5.74 -2.14
C LEU A 94 0.80 4.94 -0.88
N ASN A 95 0.10 5.55 0.07
CA ASN A 95 -0.55 4.85 1.17
C ASN A 95 -1.94 4.39 0.73
N LEU A 96 -2.07 3.14 0.25
CA LEU A 96 -3.27 2.67 -0.45
C LEU A 96 -4.60 2.91 0.28
N PRO A 97 -4.74 2.69 1.61
CA PRO A 97 -5.97 3.00 2.34
C PRO A 97 -6.36 4.48 2.32
N LYS A 98 -5.37 5.39 2.21
CA LYS A 98 -5.58 6.85 2.21
C LYS A 98 -5.69 7.40 0.79
N ASP A 99 -4.79 6.98 -0.09
CA ASP A 99 -4.59 7.56 -1.42
C ASP A 99 -5.32 6.77 -2.51
N GLY A 100 -5.79 5.55 -2.22
CA GLY A 100 -6.48 4.67 -3.16
C GLY A 100 -5.57 3.73 -3.94
N GLU A 101 -6.17 2.86 -4.76
CA GLU A 101 -5.44 2.09 -5.78
C GLU A 101 -5.17 2.98 -6.99
N PRO A 102 -3.92 3.08 -7.45
CA PRO A 102 -3.59 3.89 -8.62
C PRO A 102 -4.18 3.25 -9.89
N LEU A 103 -4.84 4.07 -10.71
CA LEU A 103 -5.25 3.68 -12.06
C LEU A 103 -4.32 4.23 -13.12
N SER A 104 -3.92 5.50 -12.97
CA SER A 104 -3.15 6.20 -13.99
C SER A 104 -2.44 7.43 -13.44
N LEU A 105 -1.53 7.97 -14.24
CA LEU A 105 -0.70 9.13 -13.93
C LEU A 105 -0.76 10.16 -15.06
N VAL A 106 -0.74 11.44 -14.69
CA VAL A 106 -0.34 12.54 -15.57
C VAL A 106 0.94 13.12 -14.99
N CYS A 107 2.06 13.01 -15.73
CA CYS A 107 3.35 13.51 -15.26
C CYS A 107 3.34 15.04 -15.13
N ALA A 108 4.31 15.59 -14.40
CA ALA A 108 4.42 17.02 -14.17
C ALA A 108 4.48 17.86 -15.47
N ASP A 109 5.05 17.33 -16.55
CA ASP A 109 5.14 18.00 -17.85
C ASP A 109 3.78 18.21 -18.53
N HIS A 110 2.78 17.38 -18.17
CA HIS A 110 1.41 17.48 -18.66
C HIS A 110 0.39 17.83 -17.57
N SER A 111 0.87 18.09 -16.35
CA SER A 111 0.00 18.54 -15.28
C SER A 111 -0.41 19.99 -15.55
N PRO A 112 -1.70 20.35 -15.42
CA PRO A 112 -2.20 21.68 -15.76
C PRO A 112 -1.60 22.83 -14.92
N GLU A 113 -0.82 22.51 -13.88
CA GLU A 113 -0.09 23.49 -13.07
C GLU A 113 1.28 23.91 -13.66
N GLY A 114 1.56 23.56 -14.92
CA GLY A 114 2.68 24.12 -15.70
C GLY A 114 2.48 25.59 -16.11
N ASP A 115 1.28 26.16 -15.91
CA ASP A 115 0.96 27.55 -16.22
C ASP A 115 0.95 28.39 -14.93
N ALA A 116 2.13 28.58 -14.34
CA ALA A 116 2.34 29.69 -13.42
C ALA A 116 2.10 30.98 -14.22
N ALA A 117 1.01 31.67 -13.89
CA ALA A 117 0.55 32.93 -14.48
C ALA A 117 1.71 33.92 -14.77
N PRO A 118 1.58 34.76 -15.83
CA PRO A 118 2.64 35.63 -16.28
C PRO A 118 3.09 36.57 -15.16
N ALA A 119 4.41 36.76 -15.05
CA ALA A 119 4.98 37.89 -14.34
C ALA A 119 4.40 39.18 -14.94
N VAL A 120 3.44 39.79 -14.26
CA VAL A 120 3.00 41.15 -14.53
C VAL A 120 3.82 42.06 -13.62
N ALA A 121 4.47 43.02 -14.30
CA ALA A 121 5.46 44.01 -13.88
C ALA A 121 5.28 44.67 -12.50
#